data_AF-A0AAD8Y5W3-F1
#
_entry.id   AF-A0AAD8Y5W3-F1
#
_cell.length_a   1.000
_cell.length_b   1.000
_cell.length_c   1.000
_cell.angle_alpha   90.00
_cell.angle_beta   90.00
_cell.angle_gamma   90.00
#
_symmetry.space_group_name_H-M   'P 1'
#
loop_
_entity.id
_entity.type
_entity.pdbx_description
1 polymer ?
#
loop_
_entity_poly.entity_id
_entity_poly.type
_entity_poly.pdbx_seq_one_letter_code
_entity_poly.pdbx_strand_id
1 'polypeptide(L)'
;MWVSRLMHTRVTEEGCTEGPLFADKSGNKAALKLYDGDFKDLLEKALERNPRVFPTKVEIEDYSLRRSLRRGSTTEAQNKKVPGGTIDLINRWRKREAARGAEPGLPMRQVYTQALSALETTLRFSQSL
;
A
#
# COMPACT_ATOMS: atom_id res chain seq x y z
N MET A 1 -2.15 -3.98 -14.49
CA MET A 1 -2.23 -3.59 -13.06
C MET A 1 -1.40 -4.58 -12.23
N TRP A 2 -0.80 -4.20 -11.09
CA TRP A 2 0.11 -5.08 -10.34
C TRP A 2 -0.62 -6.26 -9.69
N VAL A 3 -1.86 -6.07 -9.24
CA VAL A 3 -2.69 -7.11 -8.61
C VAL A 3 -2.89 -8.30 -9.55
N SER A 4 -3.20 -8.02 -10.83
CA SER A 4 -3.40 -9.06 -11.85
C SER A 4 -2.13 -9.90 -12.08
N ARG A 5 -0.95 -9.26 -12.04
CA ARG A 5 0.33 -9.98 -12.16
C ARG A 5 0.59 -10.87 -10.95
N LEU A 6 0.36 -10.35 -9.75
CA LEU A 6 0.53 -11.14 -8.53
C LEU A 6 -0.47 -12.30 -8.46
N MET A 7 -1.72 -12.09 -8.87
CA MET A 7 -2.72 -13.15 -8.99
C MET A 7 -2.29 -14.21 -10.01
N HIS A 8 -1.77 -13.81 -11.16
CA HIS A 8 -1.24 -14.75 -12.16
C HIS A 8 -0.11 -15.60 -11.58
N THR A 9 0.86 -14.99 -10.89
CA THR A 9 1.95 -15.73 -10.25
C THR A 9 1.41 -16.71 -9.21
N ARG A 10 0.51 -16.28 -8.31
CA ARG A 10 -0.08 -17.17 -7.29
C ARG A 10 -0.83 -18.36 -7.91
N VAL A 11 -1.69 -18.09 -8.88
CA VAL A 11 -2.60 -19.11 -9.42
C VAL A 11 -1.91 -19.99 -10.46
N THR A 12 -1.20 -19.38 -11.40
CA THR A 12 -0.64 -20.08 -12.57
C THR A 12 0.76 -20.64 -12.29
N GLU A 13 1.62 -19.88 -11.61
CA GLU A 13 3.03 -20.26 -11.42
C GLU A 13 3.21 -21.06 -10.13
N GLU A 14 2.48 -20.72 -9.06
CA GLU A 14 2.60 -21.37 -7.75
C GLU A 14 1.46 -22.36 -7.44
N GLY A 15 0.44 -22.44 -8.30
CA GLY A 15 -0.71 -23.36 -8.12
C GLY A 15 -1.58 -23.07 -6.90
N CYS A 16 -1.44 -21.89 -6.29
CA CYS A 16 -2.19 -21.46 -5.13
C CYS A 16 -3.48 -20.74 -5.56
N THR A 17 -4.58 -21.48 -5.61
CA THR A 17 -5.92 -20.97 -5.96
C THR A 17 -6.69 -20.40 -4.77
N GLU A 18 -6.25 -20.72 -3.55
CA GLU A 18 -6.90 -20.31 -2.29
C GLU A 18 -5.88 -19.75 -1.29
N GLY A 19 -6.37 -19.01 -0.30
CA GLY A 19 -5.55 -18.43 0.76
C GLY A 19 -5.16 -16.96 0.51
N PRO A 20 -4.21 -16.43 1.30
CA PRO A 20 -3.85 -15.02 1.25
C PRO A 20 -2.98 -14.71 0.02
N LEU A 21 -3.29 -13.60 -0.66
CA LEU A 21 -2.51 -13.12 -1.82
C LEU A 21 -1.03 -12.87 -1.47
N PHE A 22 -0.79 -12.37 -0.26
CA PHE A 22 0.53 -12.24 0.36
C PHE A 22 0.67 -13.29 1.46
N ALA A 23 1.37 -14.37 1.13
CA ALA A 23 1.61 -15.49 2.02
C ALA A 23 3.08 -15.56 2.46
N ASP A 24 3.32 -16.09 3.65
CA ASP A 24 4.64 -16.52 4.07
C ASP A 24 4.99 -17.88 3.45
N LYS A 25 6.21 -18.38 3.74
CA LYS A 25 6.69 -19.68 3.20
C LYS A 25 5.82 -20.88 3.63
N SER A 26 4.98 -20.72 4.64
CA SER A 26 4.07 -21.74 5.14
C SER A 26 2.64 -21.58 4.63
N GLY A 27 2.38 -20.61 3.75
CA GLY A 27 1.04 -20.33 3.21
C GLY A 27 0.15 -19.48 4.11
N ASN A 28 0.65 -19.02 5.26
CA ASN A 28 -0.13 -18.17 6.16
C ASN A 28 -0.08 -16.71 5.71
N LYS A 29 -1.04 -15.90 6.18
CA LYS A 29 -1.07 -14.47 5.86
C LYS A 29 0.23 -13.79 6.32
N ALA A 30 1.00 -13.27 5.37
CA ALA A 30 2.26 -12.62 5.67
C ALA A 30 2.05 -11.29 6.40
N ALA A 31 2.88 -11.05 7.43
CA ALA A 31 3.03 -9.73 8.00
C ALA A 31 3.81 -8.81 7.04
N LEU A 32 3.42 -7.54 6.96
CA LEU A 32 4.08 -6.56 6.06
C LEU A 32 5.61 -6.48 6.27
N LYS A 33 6.08 -6.63 7.52
CA LYS A 33 7.51 -6.62 7.88
C LYS A 33 8.31 -7.71 7.17
N LEU A 34 7.67 -8.84 6.80
CA LEU A 34 8.35 -9.92 6.10
C LEU A 34 8.97 -9.45 4.77
N TYR A 35 8.35 -8.46 4.13
CA TYR A 35 8.79 -7.90 2.84
C TYR A 35 9.66 -6.65 2.98
N ASP A 36 10.04 -6.23 4.19
CA ASP A 36 10.90 -5.04 4.37
C ASP A 36 12.29 -5.24 3.74
N GLY A 37 12.82 -6.48 3.74
CA GLY A 37 14.09 -6.82 3.09
C GLY A 37 14.01 -6.66 1.57
N ASP A 38 13.08 -7.36 0.92
CA ASP A 38 12.84 -7.26 -0.52
C ASP A 38 12.60 -5.80 -0.97
N PHE A 39 11.92 -5.02 -0.12
CA PHE A 39 11.69 -3.61 -0.38
C PHE A 39 12.99 -2.78 -0.38
N LYS A 40 13.90 -3.03 0.56
CA LYS A 40 15.21 -2.36 0.61
C LYS A 40 16.06 -2.71 -0.59
N ASP A 41 16.10 -3.99 -0.97
CA ASP A 41 16.82 -4.43 -2.18
C ASP A 41 16.29 -3.74 -3.45
N LEU A 42 14.97 -3.52 -3.53
CA LEU A 42 14.36 -2.77 -4.63
C LEU A 42 14.71 -1.27 -4.58
N LEU A 43 14.83 -0.68 -3.39
CA LEU A 43 15.27 0.70 -3.22
C LEU A 43 16.73 0.89 -3.62
N GLU A 44 17.61 -0.05 -3.28
CA GLU A 44 19.02 -0.05 -3.71
C GLU A 44 19.11 -0.05 -5.24
N LYS A 45 18.41 -0.99 -5.90
CA LYS A 45 18.35 -1.04 -7.37
C LYS A 45 17.79 0.25 -7.98
N ALA A 46 16.80 0.86 -7.32
CA ALA A 46 16.24 2.14 -7.78
C ALA A 46 17.24 3.30 -7.62
N LEU A 47 17.99 3.33 -6.52
CA LEU A 47 19.04 4.31 -6.25
C LEU A 47 20.17 4.20 -7.27
N GLU A 48 20.64 2.98 -7.55
CA GLU A 48 21.65 2.71 -8.57
C GLU A 48 21.20 3.18 -9.96
N ARG A 49 19.94 2.88 -10.31
CA ARG A 49 19.39 3.20 -11.64
C ARG A 49 19.16 4.70 -11.84
N ASN A 50 18.77 5.42 -10.80
CA ASN A 50 18.51 6.85 -10.88
C ASN A 50 18.82 7.56 -9.56
N PRO A 51 20.09 7.87 -9.27
CA PRO A 51 20.48 8.46 -7.99
C PRO A 51 19.91 9.88 -7.79
N ARG A 52 19.53 10.57 -8.86
CA ARG A 52 19.03 11.96 -8.81
C ARG A 52 17.65 12.10 -8.18
N VAL A 53 16.85 11.03 -8.13
CA VAL A 53 15.53 11.06 -7.48
C VAL A 53 15.61 10.81 -5.98
N PHE A 54 16.81 10.55 -5.46
CA PHE A 54 17.06 10.36 -4.04
C PHE A 54 17.79 11.58 -3.45
N PRO A 55 17.58 11.89 -2.16
CA PRO A 55 18.41 12.87 -1.46
C PRO A 55 19.89 12.48 -1.48
N THR A 56 20.79 13.47 -1.49
CA THR A 56 22.26 13.26 -1.59
C THR A 56 22.86 12.44 -0.44
N LYS A 57 22.20 12.40 0.73
CA LYS A 57 22.58 11.58 1.88
C LYS A 57 21.39 10.71 2.26
N VAL A 58 21.18 9.64 1.50
CA VAL A 58 20.12 8.68 1.75
C VAL A 58 20.73 7.39 2.28
N GLU A 59 20.26 6.94 3.44
CA GLU A 59 20.57 5.62 3.98
C GLU A 59 19.36 4.72 3.74
N ILE A 60 19.53 3.65 2.96
CA ILE A 60 18.41 2.73 2.63
C ILE A 60 17.86 2.07 3.90
N GLU A 61 18.71 1.87 4.91
CA GLU A 61 18.32 1.28 6.20
C GLU A 61 17.23 2.06 6.94
N ASP A 62 17.17 3.38 6.72
CA ASP A 62 16.14 4.25 7.31
C ASP A 62 14.75 4.06 6.68
N TYR A 63 14.69 3.34 5.55
CA TYR A 63 13.44 3.06 4.86
C TYR A 63 12.78 1.79 5.39
N SER A 64 11.46 1.85 5.54
CA SER A 64 10.63 0.68 5.84
C SER A 64 9.34 0.74 5.06
N LEU A 65 8.86 -0.41 4.58
CA LEU A 65 7.63 -0.50 3.79
C LEU A 65 6.44 0.03 4.60
N ARG A 66 6.46 -0.20 5.93
CA ARG A 66 5.42 0.26 6.86
C ARG A 66 5.31 1.78 7.00
N ARG A 67 6.41 2.53 6.86
CA ARG A 67 6.43 3.97 7.20
C ARG A 67 6.76 4.87 6.01
N SER A 68 7.74 4.48 5.20
CA SER A 68 8.32 5.37 4.19
C SER A 68 7.36 5.66 3.06
N LEU A 69 6.69 4.64 2.52
CA LEU A 69 5.75 4.81 1.39
C LEU A 69 4.59 5.73 1.76
N ARG A 70 3.96 5.51 2.92
CA ARG A 70 2.82 6.33 3.37
C ARG A 70 3.24 7.77 3.66
N ARG A 71 4.38 7.95 4.34
CA ARG A 71 4.92 9.28 4.64
C ARG A 71 5.24 10.02 3.35
N GLY A 72 5.99 9.40 2.45
CA GLY A 72 6.34 10.00 1.15
C GLY A 72 5.12 10.35 0.32
N SER A 73 4.17 9.42 0.17
CA SER A 73 2.92 9.67 -0.55
C SER A 73 2.07 10.79 0.08
N THR A 74 2.02 10.88 1.41
CA THR A 74 1.30 11.95 2.11
C THR A 74 1.98 13.30 1.92
N THR A 75 3.31 13.37 2.04
CA THR A 75 4.09 14.59 1.80
C THR A 75 3.93 15.06 0.36
N GLU A 76 3.97 14.15 -0.61
CA GLU A 76 3.81 14.52 -2.02
C GLU A 76 2.40 15.01 -2.34
N ALA A 77 1.37 14.37 -1.79
CA ALA A 77 -0.01 14.85 -1.91
C ALA A 77 -0.19 16.24 -1.28
N GLN A 78 0.51 16.53 -0.16
CA GLN A 78 0.52 17.87 0.45
C GLN A 78 1.22 18.90 -0.46
N ASN A 79 2.38 18.57 -1.03
CA ASN A 79 3.10 19.42 -1.98
C ASN A 79 2.22 19.78 -3.18
N LYS A 80 1.42 18.81 -3.66
CA LYS A 80 0.48 18.98 -4.77
C LYS A 80 -0.88 19.55 -4.37
N LYS A 81 -1.02 20.03 -3.13
CA LYS A 81 -2.22 20.69 -2.59
C LYS A 81 -3.49 19.84 -2.70
N VAL A 82 -3.36 18.52 -2.60
CA VAL A 82 -4.52 17.62 -2.53
C VAL A 82 -5.34 18.00 -1.28
N PRO A 83 -6.68 18.09 -1.38
CA PRO A 83 -7.51 18.47 -0.23
C PRO A 83 -7.27 17.56 0.98
N GLY A 84 -7.17 18.15 2.18
CA GLY A 84 -6.87 17.42 3.42
C GLY A 84 -7.86 16.28 3.69
N GLY A 85 -9.16 16.49 3.46
CA GLY A 85 -10.17 15.44 3.59
C GLY A 85 -9.95 14.23 2.67
N THR A 86 -9.37 14.45 1.48
CA THR A 86 -8.97 13.37 0.55
C THR A 86 -7.76 12.60 1.10
N ILE A 87 -6.74 13.31 1.59
CA ILE A 87 -5.55 12.69 2.20
C ILE A 87 -5.95 11.88 3.45
N ASP A 88 -6.84 12.42 4.27
CA ASP A 88 -7.34 11.75 5.48
C ASP A 88 -8.16 10.51 5.14
N LEU A 89 -9.03 10.58 4.12
CA LEU A 89 -9.81 9.42 3.68
C LEU A 89 -8.88 8.27 3.26
N ILE A 90 -7.83 8.55 2.48
CA ILE A 90 -6.85 7.55 2.03
C ILE A 90 -6.05 7.00 3.21
N ASN A 91 -5.61 7.86 4.14
CA ASN A 91 -4.87 7.42 5.31
C ASN A 91 -5.74 6.72 6.38
N ARG A 92 -7.07 6.90 6.37
CA ARG A 92 -8.03 6.31 7.34
C ARG A 92 -8.23 4.82 7.18
N TRP A 93 -7.79 4.20 6.08
CA TRP A 93 -7.90 2.75 5.88
C TRP A 93 -7.38 1.95 7.08
N ARG A 94 -6.27 2.39 7.70
CA ARG A 94 -5.71 1.74 8.89
C ARG A 94 -6.61 1.82 10.13
N LYS A 95 -7.33 2.93 10.33
CA LYS A 95 -8.26 3.09 11.47
C LYS A 95 -9.48 2.19 11.26
N ARG A 96 -9.98 2.07 10.03
CA ARG A 96 -11.08 1.18 9.66
C ARG A 96 -10.70 -0.31 9.79
N GLU A 97 -9.51 -0.68 9.34
CA GLU A 97 -8.94 -2.04 9.51
C GLU A 97 -8.71 -2.38 10.99
N ALA A 98 -8.17 -1.45 11.79
CA ALA A 98 -7.96 -1.66 13.22
C ALA A 98 -9.29 -1.87 13.97
N ALA A 99 -10.36 -1.23 13.50
CA ALA A 99 -11.71 -1.47 13.99
C ALA A 99 -12.31 -2.80 13.48
N ARG A 100 -11.59 -3.61 12.68
CA ARG A 100 -12.10 -4.84 12.03
C ARG A 100 -13.39 -4.63 11.24
N GLY A 101 -13.57 -3.44 10.64
CA GLY A 101 -14.82 -3.08 9.96
C GLY A 101 -15.98 -2.74 10.90
N ALA A 102 -15.78 -2.80 12.23
CA ALA A 102 -16.75 -2.34 13.22
C ALA A 102 -16.69 -0.81 13.35
N GLU A 103 -17.23 -0.09 12.36
CA GLU A 103 -17.97 1.12 12.73
C GLU A 103 -19.23 0.61 13.47
N PRO A 104 -19.47 0.98 14.74
CA PRO A 104 -20.59 0.43 15.50
C PRO A 104 -21.91 0.66 14.73
N GLY A 105 -22.55 -0.43 14.29
CA GLY A 105 -23.91 -0.40 13.73
C GLY A 105 -24.07 -0.45 12.20
N LEU A 106 -23.01 -0.59 11.38
CA LEU A 106 -23.17 -0.68 9.92
C LEU A 106 -23.08 -2.13 9.40
N PRO A 107 -24.07 -2.66 8.66
CA PRO A 107 -23.95 -3.94 7.97
C PRO A 107 -22.81 -3.93 6.94
N MET A 108 -22.08 -5.04 6.80
CA MET A 108 -20.91 -5.21 5.91
C MET A 108 -21.12 -4.66 4.49
N ARG A 109 -22.32 -4.76 3.93
CA ARG A 109 -22.66 -4.21 2.61
C ARG A 109 -22.42 -2.70 2.52
N GLN A 110 -22.72 -1.94 3.57
CA GLN A 110 -22.50 -0.49 3.63
C GLN A 110 -21.03 -0.12 3.77
N VAL A 111 -20.21 -0.96 4.42
CA VAL A 111 -18.76 -0.80 4.47
C VAL A 111 -18.15 -0.88 3.07
N TYR A 112 -18.60 -1.83 2.24
CA TYR A 112 -18.17 -1.94 0.84
C TYR A 112 -18.70 -0.81 -0.04
N THR A 113 -19.94 -0.36 0.16
CA THR A 113 -20.46 0.82 -0.55
C THR A 113 -19.62 2.07 -0.26
N GLN A 114 -19.15 2.25 0.99
CA GLN A 114 -18.22 3.33 1.32
C GLN A 114 -16.85 3.14 0.64
N ALA A 115 -16.32 1.93 0.59
CA ALA A 115 -15.07 1.65 -0.12
C ALA A 115 -15.17 1.93 -1.63
N LEU A 116 -16.29 1.55 -2.27
CA LEU A 116 -16.56 1.87 -3.67
C LEU A 116 -16.75 3.38 -3.89
N SER A 117 -17.43 4.07 -2.97
CA SER A 117 -17.57 5.53 -3.03
C SER A 117 -16.23 6.26 -2.89
N ALA A 118 -15.27 5.65 -2.19
CA ALA A 118 -13.91 6.16 -2.07
C ALA A 118 -13.03 5.86 -3.29
N LEU A 119 -13.50 5.08 -4.29
CA LEU A 119 -12.71 4.76 -5.48
C LEU A 119 -12.33 6.01 -6.26
N GLU A 120 -13.28 6.93 -6.47
CA GLU A 120 -13.01 8.16 -7.21
C GLU A 120 -11.99 9.04 -6.46
N THR A 121 -12.14 9.14 -5.15
CA THR A 121 -11.19 9.86 -4.29
C THR A 121 -9.80 9.20 -4.31
N THR A 122 -9.75 7.87 -4.32
CA THR A 122 -8.51 7.08 -4.46
C THR A 122 -7.86 7.30 -5.82
N LEU A 123 -8.65 7.31 -6.88
CA LEU A 123 -8.17 7.57 -8.24
C LEU A 123 -7.59 8.98 -8.34
N ARG A 124 -8.33 10.00 -7.87
CA ARG A 124 -7.87 11.41 -7.85
C ARG A 124 -6.59 11.57 -7.04
N PHE A 125 -6.49 10.92 -5.88
CA PHE A 125 -5.26 10.90 -5.08
C PHE A 125 -4.10 10.26 -5.85
N SER A 126 -4.30 9.07 -6.42
CA SER A 126 -3.25 8.37 -7.18
C SER A 126 -2.83 9.11 -8.46
N GLN A 127 -3.75 9.74 -9.19
CA GLN A 127 -3.45 10.55 -10.38
C GLN A 127 -2.72 11.84 -10.03
N SER A 128 -2.92 12.34 -8.81
CA SER A 128 -2.19 13.52 -8.36
C SER A 128 -0.73 13.21 -8.09
N LEU A 129 -0.35 11.99 -7.68
CA LEU A 129 1.03 11.60 -7.35
C LEU A 129 1.89 11.36 -8.59
#